data_AF-A0A2R6IVW3-F1
#
_entry.id   AF-A0A2R6IVW3-F1
#
_cell.length_a   1.000
_cell.length_b   1.000
_cell.length_c   1.000
_cell.angle_alpha   90.00
_cell.angle_beta   90.00
_cell.angle_gamma   90.00
#
_symmetry.space_group_name_H-M   'P 1'
#
loop_
_entity.id
_entity.type
_entity.pdbx_description
1 polymer ?
#
loop_
_entity_poly.entity_id
_entity_poly.type
_entity_poly.pdbx_seq_one_letter_code
_entity_poly.pdbx_strand_id
1 'polypeptide(L)'
;MVGIFPLFPGIPGGPELLVILLIAILLFGANKIPKLARSSGEAIGEFQKGREEVEQELEEIRQKKSENRTEEEQARLEEETAGETSGGSTADDGTETDLEAEKEN
;
A
#
# COMPACT_ATOMS: atom_id res chain seq x y z
N MET A 1 -57.73 -13.17 6.77
CA MET A 1 -57.45 -11.91 6.06
C MET A 1 -55.95 -11.68 6.13
N VAL A 2 -55.23 -11.85 5.02
CA VAL A 2 -53.76 -11.78 5.00
C VAL A 2 -53.34 -10.32 5.14
N GLY A 3 -52.74 -9.97 6.27
CA GLY A 3 -52.24 -8.62 6.55
C GLY A 3 -50.87 -8.41 5.94
N ILE A 4 -50.82 -7.86 4.73
CA ILE A 4 -49.59 -7.32 4.13
C ILE A 4 -49.62 -5.82 4.39
N PHE A 5 -49.01 -5.38 5.48
CA PHE A 5 -48.76 -3.96 5.71
C PHE A 5 -47.37 -3.74 6.33
N PRO A 6 -46.45 -3.06 5.60
CA PRO A 6 -45.06 -2.87 6.02
C PRO A 6 -44.92 -1.68 6.97
N LEU A 7 -44.14 -1.80 8.03
CA LEU A 7 -43.72 -0.62 8.80
C LEU A 7 -42.35 -0.84 9.44
N PHE A 8 -41.32 -0.65 8.63
CA PHE A 8 -39.93 -0.57 9.08
C PHE A 8 -39.76 0.51 10.17
N PRO A 9 -38.88 0.27 11.15
CA PRO A 9 -37.54 0.84 11.00
C PRO A 9 -36.45 -0.16 11.40
N GLY A 10 -35.77 -0.76 10.42
CA GLY A 10 -34.60 -1.60 10.69
C GLY A 10 -34.11 -2.38 9.47
N ILE A 11 -34.67 -3.57 9.22
CA ILE A 11 -34.23 -4.51 8.16
C ILE A 11 -35.44 -5.35 7.72
N PRO A 12 -35.63 -5.68 6.42
CA PRO A 12 -36.77 -6.47 5.98
C PRO A 12 -36.48 -7.91 6.37
N GLY A 13 -37.45 -8.59 6.97
CA GLY A 13 -37.34 -10.02 7.17
C GLY A 13 -37.16 -10.76 5.84
N GLY A 14 -36.84 -12.05 5.94
CA GLY A 14 -36.69 -12.93 4.77
C GLY A 14 -37.85 -12.85 3.77
N PRO A 15 -39.13 -12.83 4.20
CA PRO A 15 -40.26 -12.72 3.28
C PRO A 15 -40.31 -11.38 2.52
N GLU A 16 -40.05 -10.26 3.18
CA GLU A 16 -40.06 -8.93 2.56
C GLU A 16 -38.93 -8.80 1.53
N LEU A 17 -37.74 -9.34 1.83
CA LEU A 17 -36.64 -9.42 0.86
C LEU A 17 -37.01 -10.23 -0.38
N LEU A 18 -37.75 -11.34 -0.21
CA LEU A 18 -38.21 -12.15 -1.33
C LEU A 18 -39.20 -11.38 -2.22
N VAL A 19 -40.11 -10.60 -1.63
CA VAL A 19 -41.03 -9.73 -2.37
C VAL A 19 -40.28 -8.64 -3.13
N ILE A 20 -39.30 -7.97 -2.51
CA ILE A 20 -38.47 -6.96 -3.17
C ILE A 20 -37.68 -7.59 -4.33
N LEU A 21 -37.10 -8.77 -4.11
CA LEU A 21 -36.37 -9.53 -5.14
C LEU A 21 -37.29 -9.90 -6.30
N LEU A 22 -38.53 -10.32 -6.03
CA LEU A 22 -39.51 -10.64 -7.06
C LEU A 22 -39.86 -9.41 -7.90
N ILE A 23 -40.09 -8.25 -7.27
CA ILE A 23 -40.33 -6.98 -7.97
C ILE A 23 -39.11 -6.60 -8.82
N ALA A 24 -37.88 -6.71 -8.28
CA ALA A 24 -36.67 -6.45 -9.03
C ALA A 24 -36.52 -7.36 -10.26
N ILE A 25 -36.87 -8.65 -10.13
CA ILE A 25 -36.88 -9.61 -11.24
C ILE A 25 -37.94 -9.25 -12.29
N LEU A 26 -39.10 -8.74 -11.90
CA LEU A 26 -40.12 -8.30 -12.86
C LEU A 26 -39.69 -7.05 -13.64
N LEU A 27 -39.00 -6.11 -12.99
CA LEU A 27 -38.52 -4.88 -13.62
C LEU A 27 -37.31 -5.12 -14.54
N PHE A 28 -36.33 -5.88 -14.06
CA PHE A 28 -35.05 -6.08 -14.75
C PHE A 28 -34.98 -7.40 -15.53
N GLY A 29 -35.81 -8.38 -15.20
CA GLY A 29 -35.80 -9.74 -15.74
C GLY A 29 -34.92 -10.70 -14.94
N ALA A 30 -35.36 -11.97 -14.83
CA ALA A 30 -34.66 -13.02 -14.06
C ALA A 30 -33.22 -13.28 -14.55
N ASN A 31 -32.94 -13.00 -15.83
CA ASN A 31 -31.62 -13.20 -16.42
C ASN A 31 -30.68 -12.00 -16.24
N LYS A 32 -31.18 -10.81 -15.88
CA LYS A 32 -30.37 -9.59 -15.89
C LYS A 32 -29.51 -9.46 -14.64
N ILE A 33 -30.09 -9.70 -13.45
CA ILE A 33 -29.35 -9.73 -12.18
C ILE A 33 -28.15 -10.69 -12.20
N PRO A 34 -28.30 -11.99 -12.56
CA PRO A 34 -27.17 -12.92 -12.57
C PRO A 34 -26.14 -12.59 -13.66
N LYS A 35 -26.58 -12.07 -14.82
CA LYS A 35 -25.67 -11.65 -15.88
C LYS A 35 -24.80 -10.47 -15.47
N LEU A 36 -25.38 -9.48 -14.79
CA LEU A 36 -24.66 -8.34 -14.22
C LEU A 36 -23.67 -8.81 -13.15
N ALA A 37 -24.11 -9.67 -12.23
CA ALA A 37 -23.25 -10.23 -11.19
C ALA A 37 -22.04 -10.98 -11.78
N ARG A 38 -22.23 -11.79 -12.83
CA ARG A 38 -21.13 -12.47 -13.52
C ARG A 38 -20.13 -11.49 -14.14
N SER A 39 -20.59 -10.58 -15.00
CA SER A 39 -19.69 -9.61 -15.65
C SER A 39 -18.97 -8.68 -14.67
N SER A 40 -19.66 -8.24 -13.61
CA SER A 40 -19.05 -7.44 -12.55
C SER A 40 -18.05 -8.27 -11.73
N GLY A 41 -18.37 -9.54 -11.45
CA GLY A 41 -17.48 -10.45 -10.73
C GLY A 41 -16.21 -10.78 -11.52
N GLU A 42 -16.34 -11.01 -12.82
CA GLU A 42 -15.21 -11.20 -13.74
C GLU A 42 -14.31 -9.95 -13.76
N ALA A 43 -14.90 -8.75 -13.90
CA ALA A 43 -14.14 -7.50 -13.89
C ALA A 43 -13.38 -7.27 -12.56
N ILE A 44 -14.03 -7.55 -11.42
CA ILE A 44 -13.38 -7.47 -10.11
C ILE A 44 -12.29 -8.54 -9.98
N GLY A 45 -12.52 -9.76 -10.46
CA GLY A 45 -11.55 -10.84 -10.42
C GLY A 45 -10.26 -10.52 -11.19
N GLU A 46 -10.40 -10.08 -12.44
CA GLU A 46 -9.25 -9.67 -13.27
C GLU A 46 -8.55 -8.44 -12.70
N PHE A 47 -9.29 -7.49 -12.12
CA PHE A 47 -8.70 -6.33 -11.45
C PHE A 47 -7.88 -6.72 -10.22
N GLN A 48 -8.34 -7.68 -9.42
CA GLN A 48 -7.60 -8.20 -8.26
C GLN A 48 -6.33 -8.92 -8.69
N LYS A 49 -6.40 -9.75 -9.73
CA LYS A 49 -5.24 -10.44 -10.28
C LYS A 49 -4.19 -9.46 -10.81
N GLY A 50 -4.60 -8.47 -11.62
CA GLY A 50 -3.68 -7.46 -12.13
C GLY A 50 -3.05 -6.60 -11.03
N ARG A 51 -3.76 -6.34 -9.92
CA ARG A 51 -3.20 -5.64 -8.76
C ARG A 51 -2.12 -6.47 -8.05
N GLU A 52 -2.34 -7.77 -7.90
CA GLU A 52 -1.39 -8.68 -7.27
C GLU A 52 -0.11 -8.82 -8.11
N GLU A 53 -0.23 -8.97 -9.43
CA GLU A 53 0.91 -9.01 -10.36
C GLU A 53 1.76 -7.73 -10.28
N VAL A 54 1.11 -6.55 -10.24
CA VAL A 54 1.80 -5.26 -10.10
C VAL A 54 2.50 -5.15 -8.75
N GLU A 55 1.87 -5.57 -7.66
CA GLU A 55 2.49 -5.55 -6.33
C GLU A 55 3.74 -6.44 -6.27
N GLN A 56 3.66 -7.64 -6.85
CA GLN A 56 4.78 -8.57 -6.95
C GLN A 56 5.93 -8.00 -7.79
N GLU A 57 5.64 -7.39 -8.95
CA GLU A 57 6.67 -6.73 -9.77
C GLU A 57 7.34 -5.57 -9.03
N LEU A 58 6.57 -4.76 -8.30
CA LEU A 58 7.11 -3.67 -7.47
C LEU A 58 7.99 -4.20 -6.32
N GLU A 59 7.68 -5.36 -5.77
CA GLU A 59 8.48 -6.00 -4.72
C GLU A 59 9.79 -6.55 -5.30
N GLU A 60 9.75 -7.21 -6.45
CA GLU A 60 10.94 -7.69 -7.16
C GLU A 60 11.89 -6.54 -7.55
N ILE A 61 11.34 -5.43 -8.05
CA ILE A 61 12.12 -4.23 -8.38
C ILE A 61 12.77 -3.65 -7.12
N ARG A 62 12.05 -3.63 -5.99
CA ARG A 62 12.59 -3.15 -4.71
C ARG A 62 13.71 -4.05 -4.19
N GLN A 63 13.55 -5.37 -4.30
CA GLN A 63 14.60 -6.33 -3.91
C GLN A 63 15.84 -6.19 -4.79
N LYS A 64 15.68 -6.18 -6.12
CA LYS A 64 16.79 -5.98 -7.08
C LYS A 64 17.52 -4.64 -6.88
N LYS A 65 16.78 -3.57 -6.57
CA LYS A 65 17.38 -2.26 -6.27
C LYS A 65 18.20 -2.28 -4.96
N SER A 66 17.80 -3.08 -3.98
CA SER A 66 18.57 -3.26 -2.73
C SER A 66 19.84 -4.06 -2.95
N GLU A 67 19.83 -5.05 -3.85
CA GLU A 67 21.03 -5.82 -4.22
C GLU A 67 22.04 -4.95 -4.97
N ASN A 68 21.61 -4.16 -5.96
CA ASN A 68 22.50 -3.33 -6.77
C ASN A 68 23.17 -2.17 -5.98
N ARG A 69 22.55 -1.72 -4.87
CA ARG A 69 23.13 -0.67 -4.01
C ARG A 69 24.32 -1.17 -3.19
N THR A 70 24.49 -2.48 -3.08
CA THR A 70 25.62 -3.12 -2.35
C THR A 70 26.89 -3.12 -3.20
N GLU A 71 26.78 -3.01 -4.53
CA GLU A 71 27.91 -3.04 -5.46
C GLU A 71 28.51 -1.64 -5.71
N GLU A 72 27.71 -0.58 -5.71
CA GLU A 72 28.20 0.79 -5.96
C GLU A 72 28.85 1.46 -4.72
N GLU A 73 28.55 1.01 -3.50
CA GLU A 73 29.13 1.54 -2.26
C GLU A 73 30.55 1.00 -1.97
N GLN A 74 30.90 -0.17 -2.53
CA GLN A 74 32.24 -0.77 -2.37
C GLN A 74 33.28 -0.19 -3.33
N ALA A 75 32.86 0.40 -4.46
CA ALA A 75 33.79 1.01 -5.41
C ALA A 75 34.30 2.41 -4.99
N ARG A 76 33.70 3.03 -3.98
CA ARG A 76 34.00 4.43 -3.58
C ARG A 76 34.87 4.55 -2.32
N LEU A 77 35.21 3.45 -1.65
CA LEU A 77 36.00 3.45 -0.41
C LEU A 77 37.51 3.19 -0.61
N GLU A 78 37.97 2.87 -1.81
CA GLU A 78 39.40 2.60 -2.08
C GLU A 78 40.20 3.82 -2.59
N GLU A 79 39.56 4.95 -2.91
CA GLU A 79 40.27 6.15 -3.43
C GLU A 79 40.73 7.13 -2.33
N GLU A 80 40.46 6.87 -1.04
CA GLU A 80 40.83 7.76 0.07
C GLU A 80 41.79 7.10 1.08
N THR A 81 42.62 6.14 0.65
CA THR A 81 43.66 5.53 1.51
C THR A 81 45.02 5.37 0.81
N ALA A 82 45.37 6.27 -0.10
CA ALA A 82 46.73 6.36 -0.65
C ALA A 82 47.31 7.79 -0.63
N GLY A 83 46.63 8.71 0.06
CA GLY A 83 46.84 10.14 -0.12
C GLY A 83 47.66 10.88 0.93
N GLU A 84 47.98 10.34 2.10
CA GLU A 84 48.64 11.17 3.13
C GLU A 84 49.55 10.38 4.08
N THR A 85 50.79 10.17 3.63
CA THR A 85 51.96 10.07 4.51
C THR A 85 53.16 10.63 3.75
N SER A 86 53.44 11.91 3.93
CA SER A 86 54.78 12.47 4.14
C SER A 86 54.78 13.99 3.94
N GLY A 87 55.14 14.73 5.00
CA GLY A 87 55.59 16.12 4.89
C GLY A 87 55.11 17.02 6.03
N GLY A 88 55.79 16.95 7.16
CA GLY A 88 55.42 17.68 8.38
C GLY A 88 55.85 19.14 8.46
N SER A 89 55.81 19.62 9.71
CA SER A 89 56.12 20.98 10.22
C SER A 89 54.95 21.95 10.01
N THR A 90 54.43 22.71 10.98
CA THR A 90 55.05 23.33 12.16
C THR A 90 53.92 23.93 13.02
N ALA A 91 54.12 23.96 14.34
CA ALA A 91 53.76 25.04 15.26
C ALA A 91 52.32 25.59 15.36
N ASP A 92 51.80 25.43 16.59
CA ASP A 92 51.30 26.51 17.47
C ASP A 92 49.80 26.88 17.47
N ASP A 93 49.35 27.15 18.69
CA ASP A 93 48.12 27.84 19.11
C ASP A 93 46.81 27.00 19.03
N GLY A 94 46.08 26.67 20.09
CA GLY A 94 45.97 27.26 21.43
C GLY A 94 44.47 27.44 21.72
N THR A 95 43.94 26.75 22.75
CA THR A 95 42.73 27.12 23.56
C THR A 95 41.37 27.17 22.83
N GLU A 96 40.18 26.90 23.35
CA GLU A 96 39.53 26.60 24.65
C GLU A 96 38.09 26.13 24.25
N THR A 97 37.53 25.05 24.82
CA THR A 97 36.36 25.03 25.76
C THR A 97 35.14 25.85 25.27
N ASP A 98 33.88 25.38 25.24
CA ASP A 98 32.96 24.87 26.29
C ASP A 98 31.79 24.13 25.59
N LEU A 99 31.25 22.97 26.02
CA LEU A 99 30.42 22.65 27.19
C LEU A 99 29.10 23.43 27.36
N GLU A 100 28.10 22.67 27.85
CA GLU A 100 26.78 23.04 28.41
C GLU A 100 25.61 23.08 27.40
N ALA A 101 24.71 22.09 27.38
CA ALA A 101 23.70 21.73 28.37
C ALA A 101 22.69 22.85 28.63
N GLU A 102 21.46 22.70 28.11
CA GLU A 102 20.30 23.29 28.77
C GLU A 102 19.13 22.30 28.77
N LYS A 103 18.77 21.93 29.99
CA LYS A 103 17.58 21.23 30.45
C LYS A 103 16.69 22.32 31.06
N GLU A 104 15.37 22.13 31.02
CA GLU A 104 14.26 22.98 31.52
C GLU A 104 13.65 23.97 30.53
N ASN A 105 12.43 23.68 30.07
CA ASN A 105 11.19 24.20 30.67
C ASN A 105 10.00 23.42 30.11
#